data_AF-A0A7X7Q975-F1
#
_entry.id   AF-A0A7X7Q975-F1
#
_cell.length_a   1.000
_cell.length_b   1.000
_cell.length_c   1.000
_cell.angle_alpha   90.00
_cell.angle_beta   90.00
_cell.angle_gamma   90.00
#
_symmetry.space_group_name_H-M   'P 1'
#
loop_
_entity.id
_entity.type
_entity.pdbx_description
1 polymer ?
#
loop_
_entity_poly.entity_id
_entity_poly.type
_entity_poly.pdbx_seq_one_letter_code
_entity_poly.pdbx_strand_id
1 'polypeptide(L)'
;QVQRQGDALDVHLQVSERGKGVFMPWNWSPSASLDWRVALNGEVPLALDFETDAGESRLDLTDLRVTNLRVKTEASSTEIDLPAHAGHTDAKIEGGAASVIVRVPAGVAARIQAQGGLSGVSVDLARFPRMGAVYQSEDYASAANRVDLHMDIGLGSVDVK
;
A
#
# COMPACT_ATOMS: atom_id res chain seq x y z
N GLN A 1 15.06 13.87 -5.41
CA GLN A 1 16.45 13.55 -5.02
C GLN A 1 16.54 12.05 -4.80
N VAL A 2 17.66 11.43 -5.17
CA VAL A 2 17.94 10.02 -4.90
C VAL A 2 19.16 9.95 -4.00
N GLN A 3 19.05 9.26 -2.87
CA GLN A 3 20.15 9.04 -1.94
C GLN A 3 20.29 7.55 -1.64
N ARG A 4 21.53 7.05 -1.66
CA ARG A 4 21.83 5.67 -1.30
C ARG A 4 22.57 5.65 0.03
N GLN A 5 22.09 4.86 0.97
CA GLN A 5 22.74 4.64 2.25
C GLN A 5 22.83 3.13 2.53
N GLY A 6 24.02 2.55 2.29
CA GLY A 6 24.21 1.10 2.41
C GLY A 6 23.40 0.33 1.37
N ASP A 7 22.48 -0.51 1.84
CA ASP A 7 21.49 -1.27 1.07
C ASP A 7 20.14 -0.54 0.90
N ALA A 8 19.94 0.60 1.57
CA ALA A 8 18.75 1.43 1.41
C ALA A 8 18.87 2.41 0.22
N LEU A 9 17.76 2.56 -0.51
CA LEU A 9 17.59 3.56 -1.57
C LEU A 9 16.42 4.48 -1.19
N ASP A 10 16.74 5.72 -0.86
CA ASP A 10 15.76 6.75 -0.56
C ASP A 10 15.49 7.59 -1.82
N VAL A 11 14.24 7.55 -2.28
CA VAL A 11 13.79 8.29 -3.46
C VAL A 11 12.75 9.33 -3.04
N HIS A 12 13.14 10.60 -3.03
CA HIS A 12 12.22 11.70 -2.79
C HIS A 12 11.80 12.32 -4.12
N LEU A 13 10.56 12.08 -4.54
CA LEU A 13 10.00 12.65 -5.76
C LEU A 13 9.27 13.94 -5.41
N GLN A 14 9.77 15.06 -5.93
CA GLN A 14 9.17 16.38 -5.73
C GLN A 14 8.95 17.04 -7.08
N VAL A 15 7.84 17.76 -7.20
CA VAL A 15 7.59 18.63 -8.34
C VAL A 15 8.66 19.72 -8.35
N SER A 16 9.36 19.88 -9.47
CA SER A 16 10.25 21.04 -9.60
C SER A 16 9.42 22.31 -9.56
N GLU A 17 9.69 23.21 -8.60
CA GLU A 17 9.08 24.54 -8.49
C GLU A 17 9.51 25.50 -9.64
N ARG A 18 9.69 25.02 -10.88
CA ARG A 18 9.78 25.91 -12.05
C ARG A 18 8.39 26.40 -12.42
N GLY A 19 7.90 27.31 -11.58
CA GLY A 19 6.59 27.93 -11.69
C GLY A 19 6.23 28.88 -10.56
N LYS A 20 7.21 29.40 -9.79
CA LYS A 20 6.99 30.54 -8.89
C LYS A 20 6.90 31.82 -9.72
N GLY A 21 5.76 31.99 -10.38
CA GLY A 21 5.44 33.17 -11.17
C GLY A 21 3.94 33.42 -11.14
N VAL A 22 3.56 34.41 -10.32
CA VAL A 22 2.30 35.18 -10.35
C VAL A 22 1.19 34.74 -9.38
N PHE A 23 1.12 35.45 -8.25
CA PHE A 23 -0.11 35.76 -7.52
C PHE A 23 -1.01 36.63 -8.44
N MET A 24 -2.02 36.06 -9.12
CA MET A 24 -3.14 36.81 -9.73
C MET A 24 -4.44 35.96 -9.78
N PRO A 25 -5.63 36.57 -9.61
CA PRO A 25 -6.87 35.88 -9.23
C PRO A 25 -7.67 35.25 -10.40
N TRP A 26 -7.05 34.92 -11.54
CA TRP A 26 -7.81 34.44 -12.72
C TRP A 26 -7.09 33.48 -13.68
N ASN A 27 -6.02 32.78 -13.29
CA ASN A 27 -5.31 31.84 -14.18
C ASN A 27 -5.10 30.44 -13.59
N TRP A 28 -6.19 29.75 -13.25
CA TRP A 28 -6.16 28.31 -13.00
C TRP A 28 -5.96 27.57 -14.33
N SER A 29 -4.73 27.15 -14.63
CA SER A 29 -4.50 26.09 -15.63
C SER A 29 -4.88 24.74 -14.98
N PRO A 30 -5.92 24.02 -15.42
CA PRO A 30 -6.51 22.95 -14.62
C PRO A 30 -5.89 21.54 -14.77
N SER A 31 -4.73 21.33 -15.40
CA SER A 31 -4.42 19.98 -15.90
C SER A 31 -2.94 19.58 -16.01
N ALA A 32 -2.12 19.85 -15.00
CA ALA A 32 -0.88 19.10 -14.83
C ALA A 32 -1.08 18.05 -13.72
N SER A 33 -1.60 16.87 -14.09
CA SER A 33 -1.57 15.70 -13.20
C SER A 33 -0.12 15.26 -13.04
N LEU A 34 0.30 15.04 -11.80
CA LEU A 34 1.62 14.49 -11.48
C LEU A 34 1.53 12.97 -11.54
N ASP A 35 1.97 12.39 -12.66
CA ASP A 35 2.05 10.93 -12.86
C ASP A 35 3.49 10.47 -12.62
N TRP A 36 3.69 9.66 -11.58
CA TRP A 36 4.97 9.02 -11.27
C TRP A 36 4.87 7.53 -11.55
N ARG A 37 5.80 7.02 -12.38
CA ARG A 37 5.99 5.57 -12.58
C ARG A 37 7.34 5.16 -12.04
N VAL A 38 7.32 4.31 -11.03
CA VAL A 38 8.52 3.78 -10.38
C VAL A 38 8.55 2.28 -10.63
N ALA A 39 9.71 1.76 -11.07
CA ALA A 39 9.95 0.33 -11.20
C ALA A 39 11.01 -0.09 -10.19
N LEU A 40 10.78 -1.23 -9.53
CA LEU A 40 11.66 -1.79 -8.50
C LEU A 40 12.24 -3.13 -8.98
N ASN A 41 13.38 -3.51 -8.43
CA ASN A 41 14.02 -4.78 -8.74
C ASN A 41 13.35 -5.93 -7.97
N GLY A 42 12.80 -6.93 -8.67
CA GLY A 42 12.16 -8.10 -8.07
C GLY A 42 13.11 -9.23 -7.64
N GLU A 43 14.39 -9.18 -8.00
CA GLU A 43 15.33 -10.28 -7.74
C GLU A 43 15.80 -10.35 -6.28
N VAL A 44 15.81 -9.19 -5.60
CA VAL A 44 16.31 -9.05 -4.24
C VAL A 44 15.16 -8.83 -3.25
N PRO A 45 15.28 -9.28 -1.98
CA PRO A 45 14.33 -8.91 -0.94
C PRO A 45 14.25 -7.39 -0.76
N LEU A 46 13.03 -6.86 -0.60
CA LEU A 46 12.76 -5.43 -0.46
C LEU A 46 12.06 -5.13 0.87
N ALA A 47 12.47 -4.02 1.49
CA ALA A 47 11.67 -3.31 2.49
C ALA A 47 11.20 -1.99 1.85
N LEU A 48 9.89 -1.76 1.81
CA LEU A 48 9.28 -0.61 1.14
C LEU A 48 8.56 0.26 2.16
N ASP A 49 8.88 1.55 2.17
CA ASP A 49 8.13 2.58 2.87
C ASP A 49 7.55 3.54 1.83
N PHE A 50 6.22 3.60 1.76
CA PHE A 50 5.47 4.38 0.78
C PHE A 50 4.57 5.36 1.51
N GLU A 51 4.85 6.65 1.35
CA GLU A 51 4.08 7.72 1.98
C GLU A 51 3.50 8.64 0.89
N THR A 52 2.18 8.86 0.95
CA THR A 52 1.47 9.77 0.05
C THR A 52 0.42 10.57 0.81
N ASP A 53 0.34 11.88 0.55
CA ASP A 53 -0.63 12.75 1.21
C ASP A 53 -2.00 12.63 0.52
N ALA A 54 -2.06 13.01 -0.77
CA ALA A 54 -3.30 13.01 -1.54
C ALA A 54 -3.06 12.54 -2.97
N GLY A 55 -3.97 11.71 -3.48
CA GLY A 55 -3.91 11.22 -4.86
C GLY A 55 -4.44 9.80 -5.03
N GLU A 56 -4.06 9.21 -6.15
CA GLU A 56 -4.35 7.82 -6.47
C GLU A 56 -3.04 7.06 -6.59
N SER A 57 -2.98 5.87 -5.98
CA SER A 57 -1.78 5.04 -5.96
C SER A 57 -2.13 3.60 -6.32
N ARG A 58 -1.33 3.00 -7.20
CA ARG A 58 -1.40 1.57 -7.51
C ARG A 58 -0.03 0.95 -7.28
N LEU A 59 0.05 0.06 -6.30
CA LEU A 59 1.25 -0.68 -5.94
C LEU A 59 1.07 -2.12 -6.43
N ASP A 60 1.68 -2.45 -7.57
CA ASP A 60 1.74 -3.83 -8.05
C ASP A 60 3.04 -4.47 -7.54
N LEU A 61 2.92 -5.26 -6.46
CA LEU A 61 4.04 -5.91 -5.80
C LEU A 61 4.08 -7.42 -6.07
N THR A 62 3.21 -7.92 -6.97
CA THR A 62 2.96 -9.34 -7.21
C THR A 62 4.26 -10.12 -7.50
N ASP A 63 5.10 -9.55 -8.36
CA ASP A 63 6.37 -10.15 -8.81
C ASP A 63 7.60 -9.69 -7.99
N LEU A 64 7.38 -8.94 -6.91
CA LEU A 64 8.43 -8.45 -6.04
C LEU A 64 8.62 -9.32 -4.80
N ARG A 65 9.83 -9.31 -4.24
CA ARG A 65 10.16 -10.02 -2.99
C ARG A 65 10.08 -9.08 -1.79
N VAL A 66 8.92 -8.44 -1.60
CA VAL A 66 8.73 -7.48 -0.50
C VAL A 66 8.52 -8.23 0.82
N THR A 67 9.48 -8.12 1.73
CA THR A 67 9.41 -8.76 3.06
C THR A 67 8.83 -7.83 4.12
N ASN A 68 8.94 -6.51 3.91
CA ASN A 68 8.36 -5.49 4.79
C ASN A 68 7.73 -4.40 3.92
N LEU A 69 6.45 -4.10 4.14
CA LEU A 69 5.70 -3.07 3.46
C LEU A 69 5.10 -2.13 4.49
N ARG A 70 5.46 -0.86 4.43
CA ARG A 70 4.78 0.23 5.12
C ARG A 70 4.12 1.14 4.11
N VAL A 71 2.84 1.41 4.30
CA VAL A 71 2.07 2.37 3.51
C VAL A 71 1.44 3.38 4.46
N LYS A 72 1.69 4.67 4.22
CA LYS A 72 0.97 5.77 4.86
C LYS A 72 0.24 6.57 3.81
N THR A 73 -1.06 6.73 3.99
CA THR A 73 -1.90 7.47 3.07
C THR A 73 -2.90 8.35 3.80
N GLU A 74 -2.97 9.65 3.49
CA GLU A 74 -3.98 10.51 4.11
C GLU A 74 -5.28 10.57 3.30
N ALA A 75 -5.36 11.45 2.32
CA ALA A 75 -6.56 11.73 1.51
C ALA A 75 -6.44 11.09 0.11
N SER A 76 -6.45 9.76 0.06
CA SER A 76 -6.11 9.02 -1.17
C SER A 76 -6.99 7.81 -1.46
N SER A 77 -6.91 7.33 -2.70
CA SER A 77 -7.33 5.99 -3.09
C SER A 77 -6.09 5.14 -3.40
N THR A 78 -5.91 4.03 -2.69
CA THR A 78 -4.73 3.17 -2.83
C THR A 78 -5.15 1.72 -3.14
N GLU A 79 -4.69 1.19 -4.26
CA GLU A 79 -4.78 -0.24 -4.60
C GLU A 79 -3.42 -0.91 -4.44
N ILE A 80 -3.39 -2.05 -3.75
CA ILE A 80 -2.15 -2.80 -3.46
C ILE A 80 -2.36 -4.26 -3.86
N ASP A 81 -1.58 -4.73 -4.82
CA ASP A 81 -1.44 -6.15 -5.14
C ASP A 81 -0.22 -6.68 -4.37
N LEU A 82 -0.44 -7.54 -3.36
CA LEU A 82 0.63 -8.03 -2.48
C LEU A 82 1.55 -9.04 -3.19
N PRO A 83 2.76 -9.29 -2.65
CA PRO A 83 3.69 -10.28 -3.21
C PRO A 83 3.12 -11.70 -3.30
N ALA A 84 3.34 -12.37 -4.43
CA ALA A 84 2.98 -13.79 -4.60
C ALA A 84 4.06 -14.75 -4.09
N HIS A 85 5.33 -14.31 -4.08
CA HIS A 85 6.51 -15.18 -3.94
C HIS A 85 7.58 -14.63 -2.98
N ALA A 86 7.16 -13.96 -1.89
CA ALA A 86 8.07 -13.37 -0.90
C ALA A 86 8.40 -14.28 0.30
N GLY A 87 7.77 -15.44 0.41
CA GLY A 87 7.87 -16.33 1.58
C GLY A 87 7.10 -15.79 2.79
N HIS A 88 7.52 -14.65 3.32
CA HIS A 88 6.78 -13.93 4.37
C HIS A 88 6.86 -12.42 4.13
N THR A 89 5.71 -11.75 4.22
CA THR A 89 5.59 -10.31 4.15
C THR A 89 4.91 -9.80 5.41
N ASP A 90 5.56 -8.86 6.09
CA ASP A 90 4.92 -8.03 7.11
C ASP A 90 4.44 -6.73 6.44
N ALA A 91 3.13 -6.48 6.46
CA ALA A 91 2.50 -5.37 5.78
C ALA A 91 1.70 -4.52 6.77
N LYS A 92 2.05 -3.23 6.87
CA LYS A 92 1.38 -2.24 7.70
C LYS A 92 0.86 -1.09 6.84
N ILE A 93 -0.44 -0.83 6.93
CA ILE A 93 -1.12 0.23 6.18
C ILE A 93 -1.81 1.15 7.18
N GLU A 94 -1.42 2.41 7.19
CA GLU A 94 -1.97 3.47 8.03
C GLU A 94 -2.61 4.53 7.14
N GLY A 95 -3.79 5.02 7.51
CA GLY A 95 -4.38 6.12 6.77
C GLY A 95 -5.44 6.94 7.47
N GLY A 96 -5.56 8.19 7.01
CA GLY A 96 -6.47 9.19 7.56
C GLY A 96 -7.87 9.12 6.98
N ALA A 97 -8.04 9.65 5.77
CA ALA A 97 -9.30 9.71 5.02
C ALA A 97 -9.14 9.02 3.66
N ALA A 98 -9.06 7.68 3.67
CA ALA A 98 -8.59 6.90 2.53
C ALA A 98 -9.53 5.76 2.15
N SER A 99 -9.51 5.39 0.86
CA SER A 99 -10.02 4.11 0.39
C SER A 99 -8.84 3.20 0.06
N VAL A 100 -8.78 2.03 0.69
CA VAL A 100 -7.68 1.09 0.50
C VAL A 100 -8.23 -0.26 0.06
N ILE A 101 -7.75 -0.73 -1.09
CA ILE A 101 -8.02 -2.07 -1.60
C ILE A 101 -6.71 -2.86 -1.55
N VAL A 102 -6.73 -3.99 -0.84
CA VAL A 102 -5.59 -4.91 -0.77
C VAL A 102 -5.99 -6.23 -1.42
N ARG A 103 -5.21 -6.68 -2.40
CA ARG A 103 -5.37 -7.97 -3.05
C ARG A 103 -4.27 -8.90 -2.59
N VAL A 104 -4.65 -9.98 -1.93
CA VAL A 104 -3.76 -11.07 -1.57
C VAL A 104 -3.76 -12.07 -2.73
N PRO A 105 -2.63 -12.33 -3.41
CA PRO A 105 -2.60 -13.27 -4.53
C PRO A 105 -3.13 -14.66 -4.15
N ALA A 106 -3.62 -15.41 -5.14
CA ALA A 106 -3.98 -16.81 -4.94
C ALA A 106 -2.75 -17.62 -4.51
N GLY A 107 -2.92 -18.57 -3.59
CA GLY A 107 -1.82 -19.37 -3.03
C GLY A 107 -0.98 -18.65 -1.97
N VAL A 108 -1.32 -17.41 -1.61
CA VAL A 108 -0.76 -16.70 -0.46
C VAL A 108 -1.79 -16.74 0.67
N ALA A 109 -1.38 -17.25 1.82
CA ALA A 109 -2.19 -17.21 3.03
C ALA A 109 -2.06 -15.84 3.71
N ALA A 110 -3.11 -15.37 4.40
CA ALA A 110 -3.04 -14.11 5.12
C ALA A 110 -3.54 -14.23 6.55
N ARG A 111 -2.97 -13.41 7.43
CA ARG A 111 -3.51 -13.08 8.75
C ARG A 111 -3.72 -11.57 8.77
N ILE A 112 -4.98 -11.16 8.90
CA ILE A 112 -5.42 -9.79 8.70
C ILE A 112 -6.00 -9.25 10.01
N GLN A 113 -5.44 -8.14 10.46
CA GLN A 113 -6.00 -7.26 11.47
C GLN A 113 -6.35 -5.94 10.79
N ALA A 114 -7.63 -5.69 10.63
CA ALA A 114 -8.11 -4.46 10.00
C ALA A 114 -9.02 -3.71 10.97
N GLN A 115 -8.68 -2.44 11.19
CA GLN A 115 -9.49 -1.45 11.86
C GLN A 115 -9.82 -0.38 10.82
N GLY A 116 -11.11 -0.14 10.61
CA GLY A 116 -11.61 0.84 9.67
C GLY A 116 -12.62 1.74 10.34
N GLY A 117 -12.64 2.99 9.89
CA GLY A 117 -13.59 4.01 10.31
C GLY A 117 -15.02 3.78 9.82
N LEU A 118 -15.74 4.89 9.65
CA LEU A 118 -17.19 4.92 9.43
C LEU A 118 -17.70 4.16 8.20
N SER A 119 -16.89 3.93 7.16
CA SER A 119 -17.35 3.24 5.94
C SER A 119 -17.13 1.72 5.96
N GLY A 120 -16.49 1.20 7.01
CA GLY A 120 -16.42 -0.23 7.29
C GLY A 120 -15.22 -0.97 6.67
N VAL A 121 -15.09 -2.22 7.10
CA VAL A 121 -14.07 -3.17 6.68
C VAL A 121 -14.76 -4.33 5.97
N SER A 122 -14.37 -4.58 4.73
CA SER A 122 -14.76 -5.73 3.91
C SER A 122 -13.58 -6.69 3.78
N VAL A 123 -13.82 -7.97 4.01
CA VAL A 123 -12.83 -9.04 3.86
C VAL A 123 -13.50 -10.21 3.15
N ASP A 124 -12.83 -10.82 2.17
CA ASP A 124 -13.25 -12.09 1.58
C ASP A 124 -13.21 -13.22 2.62
N LEU A 125 -14.35 -13.48 3.24
CA LEU A 125 -14.50 -14.49 4.30
C LEU A 125 -14.36 -15.92 3.78
N ALA A 126 -14.47 -16.16 2.46
CA ALA A 126 -14.25 -17.49 1.90
C ALA A 126 -12.76 -17.86 1.94
N ARG A 127 -11.88 -16.86 1.80
CA ARG A 127 -10.41 -17.04 1.88
C ARG A 127 -9.83 -16.76 3.26
N PHE A 128 -10.45 -15.83 3.99
CA PHE A 128 -9.98 -15.34 5.28
C PHE A 128 -11.12 -15.40 6.31
N PRO A 129 -11.53 -16.61 6.74
CA PRO A 129 -12.54 -16.74 7.77
C PRO A 129 -12.13 -16.00 9.05
N ARG A 130 -13.13 -15.47 9.76
CA ARG A 130 -12.88 -14.72 10.99
C ARG A 130 -12.58 -15.69 12.14
N MET A 131 -11.42 -15.52 12.76
CA MET A 131 -10.92 -16.30 13.90
C MET A 131 -10.70 -15.36 15.09
N GLY A 132 -11.76 -15.12 15.87
CA GLY A 132 -11.73 -14.17 16.99
C GLY A 132 -11.56 -12.73 16.53
N ALA A 133 -10.41 -12.13 16.86
CA ALA A 133 -10.09 -10.73 16.54
C ALA A 133 -9.40 -10.55 15.17
N VAL A 134 -9.03 -11.63 14.49
CA VAL A 134 -8.34 -11.60 13.20
C VAL A 134 -9.15 -12.31 12.12
N TYR A 135 -8.87 -12.00 10.87
CA TYR A 135 -9.27 -12.83 9.73
C TYR A 135 -8.05 -13.62 9.28
N GLN A 136 -8.17 -14.92 9.02
CA GLN A 136 -7.01 -15.73 8.73
C GLN A 136 -7.34 -16.88 7.79
N SER A 137 -6.46 -17.15 6.82
CA SER A 137 -6.52 -18.37 6.02
C SER A 137 -6.31 -19.61 6.89
N GLU A 138 -7.02 -20.70 6.59
CA GLU A 138 -6.94 -21.96 7.34
C GLU A 138 -5.54 -22.59 7.28
N ASP A 139 -4.86 -22.44 6.16
CA ASP A 139 -3.53 -23.00 5.87
C ASP A 139 -2.36 -22.09 6.27
N TYR A 140 -2.63 -20.96 6.94
CA TYR A 140 -1.63 -19.90 7.23
C TYR A 140 -0.34 -20.43 7.87
N ALA A 141 -0.43 -21.38 8.80
CA ALA A 141 0.74 -21.91 9.50
C ALA A 141 1.65 -22.79 8.63
N SER A 142 1.11 -23.42 7.59
CA SER A 142 1.85 -24.32 6.67
C SER A 142 2.13 -23.71 5.30
N ALA A 143 1.55 -22.54 4.99
CA ALA A 143 1.71 -21.88 3.71
C ALA A 143 3.16 -21.44 3.45
N ALA A 144 3.64 -21.71 2.25
CA ALA A 144 4.99 -21.32 1.81
C ALA A 144 5.12 -19.80 1.63
N ASN A 145 4.04 -19.15 1.19
CA ASN A 145 3.93 -17.70 1.09
C ASN A 145 2.79 -17.22 1.99
N ARG A 146 3.08 -16.25 2.86
CA ARG A 146 2.09 -15.71 3.78
C ARG A 146 2.31 -14.24 4.06
N VAL A 147 1.22 -13.54 4.40
CA VAL A 147 1.22 -12.12 4.73
C VAL A 147 0.64 -11.90 6.12
N ASP A 148 1.33 -11.12 6.93
CA ASP A 148 0.77 -10.45 8.10
C ASP A 148 0.33 -9.05 7.69
N LEU A 149 -0.98 -8.81 7.70
CA LEU A 149 -1.56 -7.55 7.26
C LEU A 149 -2.19 -6.82 8.45
N HIS A 150 -1.63 -5.66 8.79
CA HIS A 150 -2.19 -4.75 9.77
C HIS A 150 -2.66 -3.46 9.09
N MET A 151 -3.93 -3.12 9.26
CA MET A 151 -4.55 -1.95 8.66
C MET A 151 -5.25 -1.10 9.71
N ASP A 152 -4.93 0.19 9.72
CA ASP A 152 -5.58 1.20 10.56
C ASP A 152 -5.97 2.40 9.70
N ILE A 153 -7.25 2.48 9.33
CA ILE A 153 -7.82 3.55 8.50
C ILE A 153 -8.84 4.33 9.29
N GLY A 154 -8.55 5.60 9.60
CA GLY A 154 -9.39 6.44 10.46
C GLY A 154 -10.78 6.74 9.88
N LEU A 155 -10.86 7.14 8.62
CA LEU A 155 -12.07 7.45 7.87
C LEU A 155 -11.95 6.87 6.46
N GLY A 156 -13.02 6.24 5.98
CA GLY A 156 -13.07 5.62 4.66
C GLY A 156 -13.25 4.11 4.75
N SER A 157 -12.79 3.40 3.71
CA SER A 157 -13.08 1.98 3.49
C SER A 157 -11.82 1.13 3.33
N VAL A 158 -11.93 -0.10 3.82
CA VAL A 158 -10.93 -1.16 3.64
C VAL A 158 -11.60 -2.33 2.94
N ASP A 159 -11.02 -2.78 1.82
CA ASP A 159 -11.43 -4.01 1.13
C ASP A 159 -10.21 -4.94 0.99
N VAL A 160 -10.31 -6.15 1.55
CA VAL A 160 -9.27 -7.18 1.44
C VAL A 160 -9.84 -8.41 0.75
N LYS A 161 -9.21 -8.83 -0.36
CA LYS A 161 -9.66 -9.94 -1.20
C LYS A 161 -8.54 -10.85 -1.67
#